data_AF-A0A0D1YTK7-F1
#
_entry.id   AF-A0A0D1YTK7-F1
#
_cell.length_a   1.000
_cell.length_b   1.000
_cell.length_c   1.000
_cell.angle_alpha   90.00
_cell.angle_beta   90.00
_cell.angle_gamma   90.00
#
_symmetry.space_group_name_H-M   'P 1'
#
loop_
_entity.id
_entity.type
_entity.pdbx_description
1 polymer ?
#
loop_
_entity_poly.entity_id
_entity_poly.type
_entity_poly.pdbx_seq_one_letter_code
_entity_poly.pdbx_strand_id
1 'polypeptide(L)'
;MTPATQLPTFGLLLLVLSLLSLTTAAATLSPPLHLLDARQSSSSANSPDCESYSRIANFSVVGANATYRAAYLAASPEGSDPARAPLDQAELQLPNLQFNATLNRECGNLTTIAFEGAESNFTNGIVLQFKVNAAGTLRAGAIGGMGMVVVAAMLTLTVGDLL
;
A
#
# COMPACT_ATOMS: atom_id res chain seq x y z
N MET A 1 33.64 12.75 59.57
CA MET A 1 33.20 13.62 58.47
C MET A 1 33.24 12.80 57.20
N THR A 2 32.11 12.21 56.82
CA THR A 2 31.96 11.40 55.60
C THR A 2 31.31 12.28 54.52
N PRO A 3 31.90 12.44 53.32
CA PRO A 3 31.25 13.18 52.26
C PRO A 3 30.13 12.33 51.66
N ALA A 4 28.93 12.91 51.61
CA ALA A 4 27.78 12.35 50.93
C ALA A 4 28.01 12.40 49.41
N THR A 5 27.98 11.23 48.77
CA THR A 5 28.08 11.07 47.32
C THR A 5 26.80 11.59 46.68
N GLN A 6 26.82 12.82 46.16
CA GLN A 6 25.71 13.36 45.37
C GLN A 6 25.68 12.67 44.00
N LEU A 7 24.70 11.80 43.79
CA LEU A 7 24.39 11.27 42.46
C LEU A 7 24.00 12.43 41.54
N PRO A 8 24.58 12.55 40.33
CA PRO A 8 24.24 13.62 39.41
C PRO A 8 22.77 13.51 39.00
N THR A 9 22.01 14.57 39.27
CA THR A 9 20.59 14.75 38.90
C THR A 9 20.31 14.47 37.42
N PHE A 10 21.32 14.65 36.56
CA PHE A 10 21.27 14.32 35.13
C PHE A 10 21.12 12.81 34.86
N GLY A 11 21.77 11.96 35.66
CA GLY A 11 21.68 10.50 35.51
C GLY A 11 20.29 9.97 35.87
N LEU A 12 19.67 10.55 36.89
CA LEU A 12 18.29 10.23 37.29
C LEU A 12 17.30 10.61 36.18
N LEU A 13 17.47 11.79 35.57
CA LEU A 13 16.61 12.26 34.48
C LEU A 13 16.69 11.35 33.24
N LEU A 14 17.89 10.94 32.85
CA LEU A 14 18.11 10.03 31.71
C LEU A 14 17.56 8.63 31.98
N LEU A 15 17.68 8.13 33.21
CA LEU A 15 17.10 6.85 33.62
C LEU A 15 15.56 6.87 33.52
N VAL A 16 14.92 7.95 34.00
CA VAL A 16 13.47 8.11 33.93
C VAL A 16 12.97 8.23 32.48
N LEU A 17 13.68 8.95 31.61
CA LEU A 17 13.35 9.04 30.18
C LEU A 17 13.46 7.69 29.44
N SER A 18 14.46 6.88 29.78
CA SER A 18 14.64 5.53 29.24
C SER A 18 13.49 4.60 29.66
N LEU A 19 13.09 4.63 30.93
CA LEU A 19 11.99 3.82 31.46
C LEU A 19 10.63 4.24 30.87
N LEU A 20 10.41 5.52 30.62
CA LEU A 20 9.16 6.01 30.03
C LEU A 20 8.97 5.53 28.58
N SER A 21 10.07 5.36 27.83
CA SER A 21 10.07 4.90 26.44
C SER A 21 9.67 3.42 26.28
N LEU A 22 9.79 2.60 27.35
CA LEU A 22 9.37 1.19 27.33
C LEU A 22 7.86 1.00 27.48
N THR A 23 7.15 1.98 28.04
CA THR A 23 5.72 1.83 28.40
C THR A 23 4.73 2.10 27.27
N THR A 24 5.16 2.67 26.14
CA THR A 24 4.29 2.96 24.99
C THR A 24 4.14 1.81 23.99
N ALA A 25 4.78 0.66 24.22
CA ALA A 25 4.69 -0.50 23.32
C ALA A 25 3.64 -1.56 23.74
N ALA A 26 2.98 -1.43 24.90
CA ALA A 26 2.12 -2.48 25.46
C ALA A 26 0.61 -2.16 25.46
N ALA A 27 0.16 -1.16 24.70
CA ALA A 27 -1.25 -0.80 24.62
C ALA A 27 -1.72 -0.60 23.19
N THR A 28 -1.66 -1.64 22.36
CA THR A 28 -2.54 -1.76 21.19
C THR A 28 -3.24 -3.11 21.22
N LEU A 29 -4.43 -3.06 21.81
CA LEU A 29 -5.65 -3.79 21.51
C LEU A 29 -5.48 -5.07 20.68
N SER A 30 -5.84 -6.19 21.30
CA SER A 30 -6.32 -7.39 20.60
C SER A 30 -7.28 -6.99 19.48
N PRO A 31 -7.01 -7.28 18.19
CA PRO A 31 -8.06 -7.22 17.20
C PRO A 31 -9.08 -8.32 17.56
N PRO A 32 -10.39 -8.04 17.55
CA PRO A 32 -11.36 -9.13 17.62
C PRO A 32 -11.04 -10.07 16.46
N LEU A 33 -10.95 -11.37 16.72
CA LEU A 33 -10.98 -12.38 15.67
C LEU A 33 -12.34 -12.27 14.98
N HIS A 34 -12.41 -11.32 14.04
CA HIS A 34 -13.44 -11.23 13.06
C HIS A 34 -13.30 -12.50 12.25
N LEU A 35 -14.20 -13.43 12.53
CA LEU A 35 -14.45 -14.64 11.78
C LEU A 35 -14.38 -14.28 10.29
N LEU A 36 -13.25 -14.59 9.65
CA LEU A 36 -13.09 -14.52 8.21
C LEU A 36 -14.02 -15.61 7.67
N ASP A 37 -15.30 -15.27 7.55
CA ASP A 37 -16.23 -16.04 6.74
C ASP A 37 -15.65 -15.98 5.34
N ALA A 38 -15.23 -17.13 4.83
CA ALA A 38 -14.71 -17.21 3.49
C ALA A 38 -15.84 -16.76 2.56
N ARG A 39 -15.74 -15.56 1.97
CA ARG A 39 -16.58 -15.12 0.85
C ARG A 39 -16.27 -15.91 -0.41
N GLN A 40 -15.97 -17.20 -0.29
CA GLN A 40 -15.95 -18.11 -1.40
C GLN A 40 -17.38 -18.20 -1.89
N SER A 41 -17.72 -17.27 -2.79
CA SER A 41 -18.82 -17.43 -3.72
C SER A 41 -18.49 -18.73 -4.42
N SER A 42 -19.18 -19.79 -4.01
CA SER A 42 -19.17 -21.06 -4.72
C SER A 42 -19.80 -20.77 -6.07
N SER A 43 -18.98 -20.31 -7.02
CA SER A 43 -19.30 -20.27 -8.42
C SER A 43 -19.82 -21.66 -8.73
N SER A 44 -21.13 -21.77 -8.86
CA SER A 44 -21.76 -23.02 -9.23
C SER A 44 -21.05 -23.47 -10.50
N ALA A 45 -20.63 -24.72 -10.58
CA ALA A 45 -19.85 -25.22 -11.73
C ALA A 45 -20.57 -25.00 -13.10
N ASN A 46 -21.83 -24.58 -13.06
CA ASN A 46 -22.69 -24.28 -14.21
C ASN A 46 -22.99 -22.78 -14.43
N SER A 47 -22.46 -21.84 -13.63
CA SER A 47 -22.64 -20.40 -13.85
C SER A 47 -21.34 -19.77 -14.38
N PRO A 48 -21.40 -18.93 -15.44
CA PRO A 48 -20.23 -18.22 -15.94
C PRO A 48 -19.63 -17.32 -14.86
N ASP A 49 -18.30 -17.32 -14.76
CA ASP A 49 -17.57 -16.51 -13.78
C ASP A 49 -17.39 -15.06 -14.27
N CYS A 50 -18.52 -14.35 -14.37
CA CYS A 50 -18.56 -12.96 -14.81
C CYS A 50 -17.82 -12.01 -13.85
N GLU A 51 -17.77 -12.35 -12.55
CA GLU A 51 -17.07 -11.53 -11.56
C GLU A 51 -15.56 -11.56 -11.79
N SER A 52 -15.00 -12.76 -11.97
CA SER A 52 -13.58 -12.92 -12.31
C SER A 52 -13.26 -12.25 -13.64
N TYR A 53 -14.12 -12.41 -14.66
CA TYR A 53 -13.92 -11.72 -15.94
C TYR A 53 -13.93 -10.19 -15.79
N SER A 54 -14.89 -9.62 -15.05
CA SER A 54 -14.93 -8.18 -14.75
C SER A 54 -13.63 -7.71 -14.09
N ARG A 55 -13.17 -8.44 -13.06
CA ARG A 55 -11.96 -8.10 -12.32
C ARG A 55 -10.72 -8.14 -13.21
N ILE A 56 -10.54 -9.24 -13.95
CA ILE A 56 -9.42 -9.42 -14.87
C ILE A 56 -9.44 -8.33 -15.94
N ALA A 57 -10.59 -8.06 -16.56
CA ALA A 57 -10.74 -6.98 -17.54
C ALA A 57 -10.31 -5.61 -16.98
N ASN A 58 -10.80 -5.24 -15.80
CA ASN A 58 -10.43 -3.97 -15.17
C ASN A 58 -8.92 -3.89 -14.84
N PHE A 59 -8.36 -4.95 -14.25
CA PHE A 59 -6.93 -4.99 -13.91
C PHE A 59 -6.05 -4.95 -15.16
N SER A 60 -6.43 -5.65 -16.23
CA SER A 60 -5.70 -5.65 -17.50
C SER A 60 -5.73 -4.29 -18.19
N VAL A 61 -6.87 -3.59 -18.21
CA VAL A 61 -6.97 -2.24 -18.80
C VAL A 61 -6.06 -1.27 -18.04
N VAL A 62 -6.04 -1.34 -16.71
CA VAL A 62 -5.15 -0.53 -15.89
C VAL A 62 -3.68 -0.92 -16.06
N GLY A 63 -3.38 -2.22 -16.16
CA GLY A 63 -2.04 -2.75 -16.35
C GLY A 63 -1.43 -2.36 -17.70
N ALA A 64 -2.21 -2.47 -18.78
CA ALA A 64 -1.77 -2.20 -20.14
C ALA A 64 -1.60 -0.70 -20.45
N ASN A 65 -2.19 0.19 -19.64
CA ASN A 65 -2.05 1.63 -19.78
C ASN A 65 -1.00 2.18 -18.80
N ALA A 66 0.13 2.68 -19.31
CA ALA A 66 1.23 3.15 -18.48
C ALA A 66 0.83 4.25 -17.47
N THR A 67 -0.10 5.12 -17.83
CA THR A 67 -0.59 6.21 -16.96
C THR A 67 -1.44 5.66 -15.83
N TYR A 68 -2.42 4.80 -16.14
CA TYR A 68 -3.27 4.18 -15.10
C TYR A 68 -2.45 3.28 -14.19
N ARG A 69 -1.55 2.49 -14.77
CA ARG A 69 -0.62 1.63 -14.03
C ARG A 69 0.23 2.46 -13.06
N ALA A 70 0.88 3.52 -13.52
CA ALA A 70 1.70 4.36 -12.66
C ALA A 70 0.88 4.97 -11.51
N ALA A 71 -0.32 5.46 -11.82
CA ALA A 71 -1.22 6.05 -10.82
C ALA A 71 -1.68 5.00 -9.78
N TYR A 72 -2.03 3.79 -10.22
CA TYR A 72 -2.38 2.67 -9.32
C TYR A 72 -1.21 2.28 -8.42
N LEU A 73 -0.02 2.10 -8.99
CA LEU A 73 1.18 1.70 -8.24
C LEU A 73 1.63 2.76 -7.24
N ALA A 74 1.42 4.04 -7.55
CA ALA A 74 1.71 5.16 -6.65
C ALA A 74 0.68 5.29 -5.52
N ALA A 75 -0.58 4.92 -5.77
CA ALA A 75 -1.66 5.00 -4.78
C ALA A 75 -1.83 3.73 -3.93
N SER A 76 -1.19 2.62 -4.32
CA SER A 76 -1.26 1.36 -3.59
C SER A 76 -0.68 1.47 -2.17
N PRO A 77 -1.45 1.12 -1.12
CA PRO A 77 -0.96 1.16 0.26
C PRO A 77 0.13 0.11 0.55
N GLU A 78 0.14 -0.99 -0.21
CA GLU A 78 1.10 -2.08 -0.05
C GLU A 78 2.44 -1.78 -0.76
N GLY A 79 2.55 -0.63 -1.43
CA GLY A 79 3.69 -0.28 -2.27
C GLY A 79 3.58 -0.85 -3.69
N SER A 80 4.57 -0.52 -4.52
CA SER A 80 4.52 -0.83 -5.96
C SER A 80 4.75 -2.31 -6.27
N ASP A 81 5.66 -2.99 -5.59
CA ASP A 81 6.01 -4.38 -5.92
C ASP A 81 4.85 -5.37 -5.76
N PRO A 82 4.14 -5.43 -4.60
CA PRO A 82 3.00 -6.33 -4.46
C PRO A 82 1.81 -5.90 -5.33
N ALA A 83 1.72 -4.62 -5.70
CA ALA A 83 0.65 -4.10 -6.55
C ALA A 83 0.84 -4.42 -8.04
N ARG A 84 2.07 -4.68 -8.50
CA ARG A 84 2.35 -5.05 -9.90
C ARG A 84 1.83 -6.43 -10.27
N ALA A 85 2.06 -7.40 -9.41
CA ALA A 85 1.73 -8.80 -9.65
C ALA A 85 0.28 -9.04 -10.13
N PRO A 86 -0.78 -8.49 -9.49
CA PRO A 86 -2.14 -8.72 -9.95
C PRO A 86 -2.46 -8.06 -11.30
N LEU A 87 -1.81 -6.94 -11.65
CA LEU A 87 -1.98 -6.32 -12.96
C LEU A 87 -1.37 -7.22 -14.05
N ASP A 88 -0.13 -7.68 -13.83
CA ASP A 88 0.61 -8.51 -14.78
C ASP A 88 -0.09 -9.86 -15.00
N GLN A 89 -0.61 -10.46 -13.92
CA GLN A 89 -1.38 -11.70 -14.01
C GLN A 89 -2.68 -11.52 -14.79
N ALA A 90 -3.39 -10.41 -14.57
CA ALA A 90 -4.63 -10.14 -15.29
C ALA A 90 -4.38 -9.97 -16.80
N GLU A 91 -3.35 -9.22 -17.20
CA GLU A 91 -2.95 -9.04 -18.61
C GLU A 91 -2.69 -10.38 -19.31
N LEU A 92 -2.08 -11.35 -18.61
CA LEU A 92 -1.86 -12.70 -19.14
C LEU A 92 -3.16 -13.53 -19.27
N GLN A 93 -4.13 -13.31 -18.39
CA GLN A 93 -5.38 -14.06 -18.35
C GLN A 93 -6.43 -13.53 -19.33
N LEU A 94 -6.45 -12.23 -19.58
CA LEU A 94 -7.49 -11.56 -20.37
C LEU A 94 -7.74 -12.17 -21.76
N PRO A 95 -6.72 -12.55 -22.56
CA PRO A 95 -6.95 -13.13 -23.88
C PRO A 95 -7.89 -14.35 -23.86
N ASN A 96 -7.80 -15.18 -22.83
CA ASN A 96 -8.63 -16.38 -22.68
C ASN A 96 -10.09 -16.06 -22.35
N LEU A 97 -10.36 -14.86 -21.83
CA LEU A 97 -11.70 -14.44 -21.40
C LEU A 97 -12.35 -13.53 -22.46
N GLN A 98 -11.62 -12.53 -22.96
CA GLN A 98 -12.16 -11.54 -23.90
C GLN A 98 -12.58 -12.14 -25.24
N PHE A 99 -12.00 -13.28 -25.64
CA PHE A 99 -12.32 -13.99 -26.87
C PHE A 99 -13.26 -15.18 -26.65
N ASN A 100 -13.68 -15.45 -25.42
CA ASN A 100 -14.59 -16.54 -25.12
C ASN A 100 -16.03 -16.14 -25.50
N ALA A 101 -16.53 -16.67 -26.62
CA ALA A 101 -17.85 -16.36 -27.13
C ALA A 101 -18.99 -16.76 -26.18
N THR A 102 -18.87 -17.88 -25.46
CA THR A 102 -19.86 -18.32 -24.48
C THR A 102 -19.90 -17.36 -23.29
N LEU A 103 -18.73 -17.01 -22.75
CA LEU A 103 -18.61 -16.08 -21.63
C LEU A 103 -19.11 -14.68 -22.00
N ASN A 104 -18.73 -14.16 -23.17
CA ASN A 104 -19.20 -12.85 -23.65
C ASN A 104 -20.70 -12.83 -23.95
N ARG A 105 -21.29 -13.95 -24.36
CA ARG A 105 -22.75 -14.04 -24.53
C ARG A 105 -23.47 -13.96 -23.20
N GLU A 106 -22.90 -14.52 -22.14
CA GLU A 106 -23.55 -14.60 -20.83
C GLU A 106 -23.26 -13.38 -19.93
N CYS A 107 -22.04 -12.85 -19.98
CA CYS A 107 -21.58 -11.73 -19.16
C CYS A 107 -21.53 -10.39 -19.91
N GLY A 108 -21.64 -10.39 -21.24
CA GLY A 108 -21.31 -9.26 -22.09
C GLY A 108 -19.80 -9.10 -22.33
N ASN A 109 -19.43 -8.11 -23.14
CA ASN A 109 -18.02 -7.76 -23.37
C ASN A 109 -17.51 -6.86 -22.22
N LEU A 110 -17.10 -7.48 -21.12
CA LEU A 110 -16.61 -6.77 -19.93
C LEU A 110 -15.28 -6.06 -20.19
N THR A 111 -14.53 -6.45 -21.23
CA THR A 111 -13.32 -5.74 -21.64
C THR A 111 -13.65 -4.34 -22.16
N THR A 112 -14.68 -4.19 -23.00
CA THR A 112 -15.14 -2.87 -23.47
C THR A 112 -15.60 -2.00 -22.29
N ILE A 113 -16.37 -2.56 -21.37
CA ILE A 113 -16.84 -1.85 -20.17
C ILE A 113 -15.67 -1.42 -19.29
N ALA A 114 -14.64 -2.26 -19.15
CA ALA A 114 -13.44 -1.92 -18.40
C ALA A 114 -12.65 -0.76 -19.03
N PHE A 115 -12.57 -0.67 -20.36
CA PHE A 115 -11.93 0.46 -21.05
C PHE A 115 -12.67 1.78 -20.79
N GLU A 116 -13.98 1.81 -21.03
CA GLU A 116 -14.80 3.02 -20.81
C GLU A 116 -14.82 3.42 -19.32
N GLY A 117 -14.95 2.42 -18.44
CA GLY A 117 -14.93 2.61 -16.99
C GLY A 117 -13.59 3.15 -16.49
N ALA A 118 -12.46 2.67 -17.01
CA ALA A 118 -11.14 3.17 -16.62
C ALA A 118 -10.95 4.64 -17.00
N GLU A 119 -11.39 5.06 -18.19
CA GLU A 119 -11.33 6.46 -18.61
C GLU A 119 -12.20 7.35 -17.72
N SER A 120 -13.46 6.98 -17.51
CA SER A 120 -14.38 7.72 -16.66
C SER A 120 -13.90 7.78 -15.20
N ASN A 121 -13.41 6.67 -14.65
CA ASN A 121 -12.90 6.65 -13.28
C ASN A 121 -11.64 7.50 -13.14
N PHE A 122 -10.72 7.44 -14.11
CA PHE A 122 -9.48 8.21 -14.06
C PHE A 122 -9.74 9.71 -14.12
N THR A 123 -10.71 10.16 -14.93
CA THR A 123 -11.13 11.57 -14.96
C THR A 123 -11.74 12.03 -13.63
N ASN A 124 -12.34 11.11 -12.87
CA ASN A 124 -12.82 11.32 -11.50
C ASN A 124 -11.73 11.13 -10.42
N GLY A 125 -10.47 10.94 -10.81
CA GLY A 125 -9.35 10.75 -9.88
C GLY A 125 -9.36 9.38 -9.19
N ILE A 126 -9.85 8.35 -9.87
CA ILE A 126 -9.94 6.97 -9.34
C ILE A 126 -9.27 6.00 -10.32
N VAL A 127 -8.46 5.08 -9.81
CA VAL A 127 -7.93 3.93 -10.56
C VAL A 127 -8.20 2.66 -9.77
N LEU A 128 -8.95 1.73 -10.35
CA LEU A 128 -9.48 0.56 -9.65
C LEU A 128 -10.16 1.00 -8.34
N GLN A 129 -9.74 0.48 -7.20
CA GLN A 129 -10.28 0.85 -5.89
C GLN A 129 -9.64 2.10 -5.25
N PHE A 130 -8.62 2.71 -5.88
CA PHE A 130 -7.81 3.76 -5.25
C PHE A 130 -8.14 5.16 -5.78
N LYS A 131 -8.18 6.13 -4.87
CA LYS A 131 -8.22 7.56 -5.23
C LYS A 131 -6.81 8.04 -5.57
N VAL A 132 -6.63 8.47 -6.80
CA VAL A 132 -5.37 9.01 -7.34
C VAL A 132 -5.48 10.53 -7.38
N ASN A 133 -5.30 11.19 -6.23
CA ASN A 133 -5.19 12.66 -6.24
C ASN A 133 -3.96 13.04 -7.08
N ALA A 134 -4.14 13.87 -8.11
CA ALA A 134 -3.04 14.38 -8.93
C ALA A 134 -1.95 15.13 -8.11
N ALA A 135 -2.24 15.46 -6.85
CA ALA A 135 -1.32 16.06 -5.88
C ALA A 135 -0.38 15.07 -5.15
N GLY A 136 -0.53 13.74 -5.37
CA GLY A 136 0.26 12.71 -4.69
C GLY A 136 1.54 12.28 -5.41
N THR A 137 1.74 12.71 -6.66
CA THR A 137 2.86 12.30 -7.53
C THR A 137 4.24 12.81 -7.10
N LEU A 138 4.33 13.56 -5.99
CA LEU A 138 5.60 13.97 -5.37
C LEU A 138 6.04 13.09 -4.18
N ARG A 139 5.35 11.97 -3.88
CA ARG A 139 5.78 11.04 -2.83
C ARG A 139 6.44 9.74 -3.32
N ALA A 140 6.65 9.59 -4.62
CA ALA A 140 7.43 8.49 -5.18
C ALA A 140 8.96 8.77 -5.22
N GLY A 141 9.44 9.75 -4.44
CA GLY A 141 10.86 10.11 -4.36
C GLY A 141 11.29 10.69 -3.00
N ALA A 142 10.50 10.54 -1.94
CA ALA A 142 10.90 10.97 -0.58
C ALA A 142 11.53 9.81 0.20
N ILE A 143 12.56 9.21 -0.38
CA ILE A 143 13.67 8.66 0.40
C ILE A 143 14.32 9.89 1.06
N GLY A 144 14.08 10.19 2.34
CA GLY A 144 14.81 11.30 2.98
C GLY A 144 14.28 11.95 4.24
N GLY A 145 13.14 11.55 4.82
CA GLY A 145 12.57 12.28 5.96
C GLY A 145 13.17 12.00 7.34
N MET A 146 13.61 10.76 7.60
CA MET A 146 14.02 10.35 8.96
C MET A 146 15.46 9.85 9.08
N GLY A 147 16.08 9.39 7.98
CA GLY A 147 17.47 8.91 8.00
C GLY A 147 18.51 10.03 7.99
N MET A 148 18.26 11.12 7.26
CA MET A 148 19.22 12.23 7.14
C MET A 148 19.33 13.07 8.42
N VAL A 149 18.27 13.13 9.24
CA VAL A 149 18.31 13.86 10.51
C VAL A 149 19.25 13.16 11.50
N VAL A 150 19.29 11.82 11.48
CA VAL A 150 20.17 11.05 12.37
C VAL A 150 21.63 11.14 11.94
N VAL A 151 21.92 11.13 10.64
CA VAL A 151 23.31 11.22 10.14
C VAL A 151 23.88 12.64 10.32
N ALA A 152 23.07 13.69 10.11
CA ALA A 152 23.51 15.07 10.34
C ALA A 152 23.78 15.35 11.83
N ALA A 153 22.94 14.83 12.73
CA ALA A 153 23.13 14.99 14.18
C ALA A 153 24.37 14.25 14.71
N MET A 154 24.68 13.07 14.16
CA MET A 154 25.89 12.30 14.51
C MET A 154 27.18 13.03 14.05
N LEU A 155 27.16 13.71 12.90
CA LEU A 155 28.34 14.42 12.39
C LEU A 155 28.65 15.71 13.16
N THR A 156 27.65 16.39 13.73
CA THR A 156 27.88 17.61 14.53
C THR A 156 28.46 17.30 15.91
N LEU A 157 28.22 16.12 16.46
CA LEU A 157 28.73 15.73 17.78
C LEU A 157 30.21 15.34 17.74
N THR A 158 30.71 14.78 16.64
CA THR A 158 32.14 14.41 16.51
C THR A 158 33.06 15.59 16.18
N VAL A 159 32.53 16.67 15.61
CA VAL A 159 33.31 17.88 15.31
C VAL A 159 33.29 18.87 16.49
N GLY A 160 32.25 18.84 17.33
CA GLY A 160 32.17 19.67 18.53
C GLY A 160 33.10 19.24 19.67
N ASP A 161 33.52 17.97 19.71
CA ASP A 161 34.46 17.45 20.72
C ASP A 161 35.94 17.52 20.28
N LEU A 162 36.25 18.17 19.15
CA LEU A 162 37.63 18.32 18.62
C LEU A 162 38.06 19.79 18.40
N LEU A 163 37.39 20.76 19.03
CA LEU A 163 37.80 22.17 19.12
C LEU A 163 37.81 22.61 20.59
#